data_AF-A0A967YT62-F1
#
_entry.id   AF-A0A967YT62-F1
#
_cell.length_a   1.000
_cell.length_b   1.000
_cell.length_c   1.000
_cell.angle_alpha   90.00
_cell.angle_beta   90.00
_cell.angle_gamma   90.00
#
_symmetry.space_group_name_H-M   'P 1'
#
loop_
_entity.id
_entity.type
_entity.pdbx_description
1 polymer ?
#
loop_
_entity_poly.entity_id
_entity_poly.type
_entity_poly.pdbx_seq_one_letter_code
_entity_poly.pdbx_strand_id
1 'polypeptide(L)'
;MYKQFLMFLCLCTLIASEAEAQTPESNYRIKVITTIIKDVKRGARLRIKDSASNMIEGKFIERKRDEILIRKDQTNRAVSLDSIQAIWIQRSATGSGAKVGAIAVGIMGTLSGLAVHGLCQGLDESEDPEGCPEFIAAGAFLGATGGALIGAGIGSLARNWHQIYPQ
;
A
#
# COMPACT_ATOMS: atom_id res chain seq x y z
N MET A 1 11.37 68.89 20.64
CA MET A 1 10.07 68.20 20.85
C MET A 1 9.54 67.43 19.63
N TYR A 2 10.40 67.00 18.68
CA TYR A 2 9.97 66.27 17.45
C TYR A 2 10.47 64.81 17.36
N LYS A 3 11.31 64.34 18.30
CA LYS A 3 11.92 62.99 18.23
C LYS A 3 11.03 61.85 18.73
N GLN A 4 9.98 62.11 19.51
CA GLN A 4 9.11 61.06 20.06
C GLN A 4 7.98 60.63 19.10
N PHE A 5 7.58 61.47 18.14
CA PHE A 5 6.52 61.11 17.20
C PHE A 5 6.97 60.16 16.07
N LEU A 6 8.26 60.11 15.74
CA LEU A 6 8.76 59.21 14.67
C LEU A 6 8.85 57.73 15.10
N MET A 7 8.89 57.44 16.41
CA MET A 7 9.09 56.07 16.89
C MET A 7 7.79 55.25 16.92
N PHE A 8 6.62 55.91 16.95
CA PHE A 8 5.32 55.22 16.90
C PHE A 8 4.90 54.82 15.49
N LEU A 9 5.32 55.57 14.46
CA LEU A 9 4.96 55.26 13.07
C LEU A 9 5.70 54.03 12.51
N CYS A 10 6.85 53.68 13.08
CA CYS A 10 7.65 52.52 12.65
C CYS A 10 7.18 51.19 13.26
N LEU A 11 6.35 51.23 14.32
CA LEU A 11 5.88 50.03 15.01
C LEU A 11 4.61 49.43 14.39
N CYS A 12 3.84 50.21 13.63
CA CYS A 12 2.60 49.72 13.01
C CYS A 12 2.80 48.99 11.68
N THR A 13 3.95 49.11 11.02
CA THR A 13 4.22 48.42 9.74
C THR A 13 4.75 46.99 9.91
N LEU A 14 5.09 46.56 11.13
CA LEU A 14 5.63 45.23 11.40
C LEU A 14 4.57 44.15 11.70
N ILE A 15 3.31 44.51 11.91
CA ILE A 15 2.24 43.55 12.25
C ILE A 15 1.43 43.11 11.01
N ALA A 16 1.60 43.75 9.86
CA ALA A 16 0.81 43.47 8.66
C ALA A 16 1.37 42.35 7.76
N SER A 17 2.44 41.64 8.17
CA SER A 17 3.21 40.76 7.26
C SER A 17 2.93 39.25 7.37
N GLU A 18 2.05 38.80 8.28
CA GLU A 18 1.83 37.35 8.50
C GLU A 18 0.48 36.82 7.97
N ALA A 19 -0.38 37.69 7.44
CA ALA A 19 -1.71 37.30 6.96
C ALA A 19 -1.77 36.88 5.49
N GLU A 20 -0.69 37.08 4.73
CA GLU A 20 -0.62 36.67 3.32
C GLU A 20 0.21 35.39 3.16
N ALA A 21 -0.27 34.54 2.26
CA ALA A 21 0.42 33.37 1.71
C ALA A 21 0.32 32.02 2.44
N GLN A 22 -0.77 31.74 3.17
CA GLN A 22 -1.34 30.40 2.99
C GLN A 22 -1.92 30.35 1.57
N THR A 23 -1.07 30.00 0.61
CA THR A 23 -1.44 29.95 -0.80
C THR A 23 -2.61 28.98 -0.97
N PRO A 24 -3.55 29.25 -1.89
CA PRO A 24 -4.66 28.33 -2.19
C PRO A 24 -4.20 26.88 -2.45
N GLU A 25 -2.95 26.71 -2.89
CA GLU A 25 -2.30 25.43 -3.11
C GLU A 25 -2.06 24.62 -1.82
N SER A 26 -1.59 25.23 -0.72
CA SER A 26 -1.39 24.53 0.56
C SER A 26 -2.72 23.96 1.08
N ASN A 27 -3.78 24.77 1.07
CA ASN A 27 -5.11 24.33 1.49
C ASN A 27 -5.63 23.15 0.64
N TYR A 28 -5.39 23.18 -0.68
CA TYR A 28 -5.73 22.07 -1.56
C TYR A 28 -4.94 20.79 -1.21
N ARG A 29 -3.62 20.90 -1.00
CA ARG A 29 -2.76 19.77 -0.64
C ARG A 29 -3.19 19.13 0.69
N ILE A 30 -3.42 19.93 1.73
CA ILE A 30 -3.90 19.43 3.03
C ILE A 30 -5.24 18.69 2.86
N LYS A 31 -6.17 19.23 2.06
CA LYS A 31 -7.46 18.60 1.78
C LYS A 31 -7.32 17.24 1.08
N VAL A 32 -6.43 17.16 0.07
CA VAL A 32 -6.14 15.91 -0.64
C VAL A 32 -5.53 14.87 0.30
N ILE A 33 -4.48 15.25 1.05
CA ILE A 33 -3.84 14.35 2.01
C ILE A 33 -4.86 13.86 3.06
N THR A 34 -5.69 14.76 3.57
CA THR A 34 -6.73 14.42 4.56
C THR A 34 -7.73 13.40 4.01
N THR A 35 -8.12 13.56 2.74
CA THR A 35 -9.04 12.64 2.06
C THR A 35 -8.41 11.26 1.91
N ILE A 36 -7.15 11.19 1.47
CA ILE A 36 -6.42 9.93 1.29
C ILE A 36 -6.17 9.22 2.64
N ILE A 37 -5.79 9.96 3.68
CA ILE A 37 -5.49 9.41 5.01
C ILE A 37 -6.75 8.88 5.71
N LYS A 38 -7.94 9.36 5.34
CA LYS A 38 -9.20 8.89 5.93
C LYS A 38 -9.40 7.38 5.78
N ASP A 39 -8.91 6.79 4.70
CA ASP A 39 -9.05 5.36 4.40
C ASP A 39 -7.87 4.51 4.94
N VAL A 40 -6.87 5.15 5.56
CA VAL A 40 -5.73 4.45 6.15
C VAL A 40 -6.11 3.88 7.51
N LYS A 41 -6.03 2.55 7.63
CA LYS A 41 -6.30 1.84 8.88
C LYS A 41 -5.24 2.15 9.94
N ARG A 42 -5.68 2.32 11.19
CA ARG A 42 -4.77 2.40 12.36
C ARG A 42 -3.84 1.18 12.41
N GLY A 43 -2.58 1.40 12.75
CA GLY A 43 -1.53 0.39 12.76
C GLY A 43 -0.86 0.12 11.42
N ALA A 44 -1.39 0.66 10.30
CA ALA A 44 -0.74 0.55 8.99
C ALA A 44 0.66 1.16 9.02
N ARG A 45 1.63 0.51 8.37
CA ARG A 45 2.98 1.08 8.22
C ARG A 45 2.97 2.14 7.13
N LEU A 46 3.35 3.34 7.51
CA LEU A 46 3.51 4.48 6.63
C LEU A 46 4.98 4.84 6.52
N ARG A 47 5.32 5.35 5.35
CA ARG A 47 6.58 6.01 5.05
C ARG A 47 6.23 7.39 4.51
N ILE A 48 6.79 8.42 5.10
CA ILE A 48 6.48 9.82 4.81
C ILE A 48 7.78 10.51 4.43
N LYS A 49 7.80 11.20 3.29
CA LYS A 49 8.87 12.13 2.92
C LYS A 49 8.44 13.52 3.33
N ASP A 50 9.23 14.16 4.19
CA ASP A 50 8.97 15.54 4.62
C ASP A 50 9.58 16.58 3.65
N SER A 51 9.37 17.86 3.95
CA SER A 51 9.84 19.00 3.15
C SER A 51 11.36 19.13 3.15
N ALA A 52 12.00 18.67 4.22
CA ALA A 52 13.44 18.57 4.35
C ALA A 52 14.02 17.29 3.70
N SER A 53 13.20 16.54 2.95
CA SER A 53 13.55 15.27 2.31
C SER A 53 13.97 14.15 3.27
N ASN A 54 13.63 14.26 4.55
CA ASN A 54 13.80 13.15 5.48
C ASN A 54 12.73 12.10 5.24
N MET A 55 13.14 10.84 5.33
CA MET A 55 12.25 9.69 5.27
C MET A 55 11.88 9.24 6.68
N ILE A 56 10.60 9.37 7.02
CA ILE A 56 10.06 8.98 8.31
C ILE A 56 9.19 7.74 8.13
N GLU A 57 9.58 6.62 8.74
CA GLU A 57 8.83 5.37 8.71
C GLU A 57 8.26 5.05 10.09
N GLY A 58 7.00 4.61 10.15
CA GLY A 58 6.34 4.28 11.40
C GLY A 58 4.95 3.67 11.22
N LYS A 59 4.30 3.30 12.32
CA LYS A 59 2.90 2.84 12.31
C LYS A 59 1.96 4.03 12.47
N PHE A 60 0.99 4.17 11.59
CA PHE A 60 -0.08 5.17 11.71
C PHE A 60 -0.88 4.93 12.99
N ILE A 61 -1.00 5.96 13.82
CA ILE A 61 -1.79 5.91 15.05
C ILE A 61 -3.14 6.58 14.79
N GLU A 62 -3.09 7.85 14.43
CA GLU A 62 -4.25 8.67 14.17
C GLU A 62 -3.85 9.92 13.39
N ARG A 63 -4.87 10.60 12.85
CA ARG A 63 -4.74 11.89 12.20
C ARG A 63 -5.40 12.93 13.11
N LYS A 64 -4.67 13.98 13.46
CA LYS A 64 -5.18 15.19 14.10
C LYS A 64 -5.63 16.20 13.03
N ARG A 65 -5.97 17.43 13.42
CA ARG A 65 -6.41 18.45 12.48
C ARG A 65 -5.35 18.70 11.39
N ASP A 66 -4.13 19.02 11.82
CA ASP A 66 -3.05 19.47 10.94
C ASP A 66 -1.80 18.57 10.99
N GLU A 67 -1.91 17.40 11.63
CA GLU A 67 -0.79 16.49 11.85
C GLU A 67 -1.19 15.03 11.72
N ILE A 68 -0.23 14.19 11.35
CA ILE A 68 -0.30 12.74 11.40
C ILE A 68 0.58 12.24 12.54
N LEU A 69 0.00 11.42 13.43
CA LEU A 69 0.75 10.75 14.47
C LEU A 69 1.20 9.37 13.99
N ILE A 70 2.52 9.18 14.01
CA ILE A 70 3.16 7.91 13.68
C ILE A 70 3.95 7.40 14.88
N ARG A 71 3.93 6.08 15.11
CA ARG A 71 4.76 5.42 16.11
C ARG A 71 6.04 4.91 15.46
N LYS A 72 7.19 5.37 15.95
CA LYS A 72 8.53 4.88 15.59
C LYS A 72 9.29 4.54 16.86
N ASP A 73 9.79 3.31 16.97
CA ASP A 73 10.62 2.85 18.10
C ASP A 73 10.02 3.19 19.48
N GLN A 74 8.72 2.88 19.66
CA GLN A 74 7.91 3.19 20.85
C GLN A 74 7.61 4.67 21.12
N THR A 75 8.23 5.60 20.40
CA THR A 75 7.93 7.02 20.47
C THR A 75 6.83 7.40 19.48
N ASN A 76 5.97 8.34 19.87
CA ASN A 76 5.00 8.94 18.96
C ASN A 76 5.63 10.21 18.38
N ARG A 77 5.65 10.31 17.05
CA ARG A 77 6.10 11.49 16.33
C ARG A 77 4.91 12.10 15.60
N ALA A 78 4.70 13.40 15.80
CA ALA A 78 3.77 14.18 15.01
C ALA A 78 4.47 14.68 13.75
N VAL A 79 3.81 14.57 12.60
CA VAL A 79 4.27 15.09 11.32
C VAL A 79 3.21 16.05 10.80
N SER A 80 3.55 17.32 10.63
CA SER A 80 2.65 18.33 10.07
C SER A 80 2.23 17.96 8.64
N LEU A 81 0.96 18.14 8.29
CA LEU A 81 0.45 17.88 6.96
C LEU A 81 1.10 18.77 5.90
N ASP A 82 1.46 20.00 6.25
CA ASP A 82 2.12 20.95 5.34
C ASP A 82 3.54 20.54 4.97
N SER A 83 4.23 19.82 5.85
CA SER A 83 5.59 19.36 5.57
C SER A 83 5.61 18.10 4.70
N ILE A 84 4.48 17.46 4.43
CA ILE A 84 4.46 16.19 3.69
C ILE A 84 4.63 16.44 2.19
N GLN A 85 5.72 15.90 1.63
CA GLN A 85 5.93 15.85 0.18
C GLN A 85 5.34 14.58 -0.44
N ALA A 86 5.49 13.43 0.22
CA ALA A 86 5.02 12.15 -0.31
C ALA A 86 4.70 11.16 0.81
N ILE A 87 3.74 10.27 0.55
CA ILE A 87 3.31 9.22 1.48
C ILE A 87 3.27 7.89 0.74
N TRP A 88 3.88 6.87 1.35
CA TRP A 88 3.74 5.48 0.94
C TRP A 88 3.12 4.67 2.07
N ILE A 89 2.29 3.69 1.71
CA ILE A 89 1.72 2.70 2.62
C ILE A 89 2.30 1.32 2.29
N GLN A 90 2.65 0.57 3.34
CA GLN A 90 3.06 -0.82 3.18
C GLN A 90 1.81 -1.70 3.04
N ARG A 91 1.68 -2.40 1.91
CA ARG A 91 0.62 -3.40 1.65
C ARG A 91 1.25 -4.77 1.47
N SER A 92 0.52 -5.82 1.89
CA SER A 92 0.91 -7.19 1.60
C SER A 92 0.64 -7.51 0.12
N ALA A 93 1.50 -8.33 -0.47
CA ALA A 93 1.30 -8.84 -1.83
C ALA A 93 0.49 -10.15 -1.85
N THR A 94 -0.18 -10.52 -0.75
CA THR A 94 -0.92 -11.79 -0.57
C THR A 94 -1.81 -12.12 -1.76
N GLY A 95 -2.65 -11.17 -2.20
CA GLY A 95 -3.58 -11.40 -3.32
C GLY A 95 -2.87 -11.58 -4.66
N SER A 96 -1.75 -10.89 -4.89
CA SER A 96 -0.95 -11.06 -6.10
C SER A 96 -0.22 -12.41 -6.08
N GLY A 97 0.39 -12.75 -4.95
CA GLY A 97 1.07 -14.03 -4.73
C GLY A 97 0.12 -15.22 -4.88
N ALA A 98 -1.10 -15.12 -4.34
CA ALA A 98 -2.13 -16.14 -4.49
C ALA A 98 -2.47 -16.40 -5.97
N LYS A 99 -2.68 -15.33 -6.76
CA LYS A 99 -2.99 -15.44 -8.20
C LYS A 99 -1.84 -16.08 -8.98
N VAL A 100 -0.61 -15.60 -8.76
CA VAL A 100 0.56 -16.14 -9.45
C VAL A 100 0.79 -17.61 -9.08
N GLY A 101 0.68 -17.96 -7.79
CA GLY A 101 0.80 -19.34 -7.33
C GLY A 101 -0.27 -20.26 -7.88
N ALA A 102 -1.54 -19.80 -7.92
CA ALA A 102 -2.65 -20.55 -8.49
C ALA A 102 -2.43 -20.87 -9.97
N ILE A 103 -1.99 -19.89 -10.76
CA ILE A 103 -1.72 -20.06 -12.18
C ILE A 103 -0.54 -21.01 -12.39
N ALA A 104 0.59 -20.76 -11.72
CA ALA A 104 1.80 -21.55 -11.91
C ALA A 104 1.60 -23.03 -11.56
N VAL A 105 1.04 -23.33 -10.39
CA VAL A 105 0.82 -24.71 -9.96
C VAL A 105 -0.39 -25.33 -10.67
N GLY A 106 -1.41 -24.54 -11.02
CA GLY A 106 -2.55 -25.01 -11.81
C GLY A 106 -2.13 -25.51 -13.20
N ILE A 107 -1.25 -24.77 -13.90
CA ILE A 107 -0.68 -25.20 -15.19
C ILE A 107 0.11 -26.50 -15.02
N MET A 108 0.99 -26.57 -14.01
CA MET A 108 1.76 -27.79 -13.73
C MET A 108 0.87 -28.98 -13.42
N GLY A 109 -0.17 -28.81 -12.58
CA GLY A 109 -1.13 -29.85 -12.25
C GLY A 109 -1.93 -30.34 -13.47
N THR A 110 -2.29 -29.43 -14.38
CA THR A 110 -2.96 -29.77 -15.65
C THR A 110 -2.03 -30.60 -16.55
N LEU A 111 -0.77 -30.20 -16.70
CA LEU A 111 0.22 -30.93 -17.49
C LEU A 111 0.49 -32.33 -16.92
N SER A 112 0.58 -32.46 -15.59
CA SER A 112 0.70 -33.77 -14.92
C SER A 112 -0.53 -34.64 -15.14
N GLY A 113 -1.74 -34.07 -15.05
CA GLY A 113 -2.99 -34.78 -15.34
C GLY A 113 -3.06 -35.27 -16.79
N LEU A 114 -2.66 -34.44 -17.76
CA LEU A 114 -2.57 -34.83 -19.17
C LEU A 114 -1.55 -35.96 -19.41
N ALA A 115 -0.40 -35.92 -18.74
CA ALA A 115 0.59 -36.99 -18.83
C ALA A 115 0.06 -38.33 -18.29
N VAL A 116 -0.64 -38.32 -17.15
CA VAL A 116 -1.28 -39.52 -16.60
C VAL A 116 -2.39 -40.03 -17.51
N HIS A 117 -3.20 -39.13 -18.07
CA HIS A 117 -4.24 -39.50 -19.03
C HIS A 117 -3.67 -40.18 -20.28
N GLY A 118 -2.57 -39.66 -20.83
CA GLY A 118 -1.87 -40.28 -21.96
C GLY A 118 -1.30 -41.67 -21.63
N LEU A 119 -0.87 -41.91 -20.39
CA LEU A 119 -0.43 -43.22 -19.93
C LEU A 119 -1.59 -44.21 -19.75
N CYS A 120 -2.76 -43.76 -19.29
CA CYS A 120 -3.96 -44.61 -19.20
C CYS A 120 -4.46 -45.07 -20.57
N GLN A 121 -4.49 -44.16 -21.57
CA GLN A 121 -4.89 -44.53 -22.93
C GLN A 121 -3.92 -45.52 -23.61
N GLY A 122 -2.67 -45.60 -23.15
CA GLY A 122 -1.66 -46.51 -23.71
C GLY A 122 -1.62 -47.90 -23.06
N LEU A 123 -2.34 -48.12 -21.94
CA LEU A 123 -2.27 -49.36 -21.15
C LEU A 123 -3.56 -50.18 -21.18
N ASP A 124 -4.72 -49.59 -21.46
CA ASP A 124 -6.00 -50.31 -21.59
C ASP A 124 -6.49 -50.29 -23.04
N GLU A 125 -6.42 -51.44 -23.71
CA GLU A 125 -7.03 -51.71 -25.02
C GLU A 125 -8.50 -52.18 -24.89
N SER A 126 -9.02 -52.25 -23.66
CA SER A 126 -10.35 -52.76 -23.32
C SER A 126 -11.35 -51.66 -22.95
N GLU A 127 -12.53 -51.78 -23.54
CA GLU A 127 -13.70 -50.90 -23.53
C GLU A 127 -14.11 -50.37 -22.13
N ASP A 128 -13.73 -49.13 -21.82
CA ASP A 128 -14.62 -48.01 -21.40
C ASP A 128 -13.81 -46.89 -20.71
N PRO A 129 -13.45 -45.80 -21.41
CA PRO A 129 -12.59 -44.74 -20.88
C PRO A 129 -13.33 -43.65 -20.07
N GLU A 130 -14.51 -43.95 -19.50
CA GLU A 130 -15.38 -42.92 -18.90
C GLU A 130 -14.78 -42.22 -17.66
N GLY A 131 -13.79 -42.81 -16.98
CA GLY A 131 -13.23 -42.24 -15.74
C GLY A 131 -12.10 -41.22 -15.92
N CYS A 132 -11.55 -41.08 -17.13
CA CYS A 132 -10.30 -40.36 -17.35
C CYS A 132 -10.33 -38.81 -17.28
N PRO A 133 -11.33 -38.09 -17.81
CA PRO A 133 -11.33 -36.63 -17.81
C PRO A 133 -11.52 -36.02 -16.41
N GLU A 134 -12.14 -36.76 -15.47
CA GLU A 134 -12.30 -36.32 -14.08
C GLU A 134 -10.95 -36.15 -13.36
N PHE A 135 -9.95 -36.98 -13.68
CA PHE A 135 -8.62 -36.87 -13.08
C PHE A 135 -7.86 -35.60 -13.52
N ILE A 136 -8.06 -35.14 -14.76
CA ILE A 136 -7.47 -33.89 -15.25
C ILE A 136 -8.09 -32.70 -14.50
N ALA A 137 -9.42 -32.68 -14.39
CA ALA A 137 -10.14 -31.63 -13.68
C ALA A 137 -9.79 -31.61 -12.19
N ALA A 138 -9.73 -32.77 -11.54
CA ALA A 138 -9.34 -32.90 -10.14
C ALA A 138 -7.88 -32.47 -9.91
N GLY A 139 -6.95 -32.89 -10.77
CA GLY A 139 -5.53 -32.51 -10.70
C GLY A 139 -5.31 -31.02 -10.89
N ALA A 140 -6.00 -30.41 -11.87
CA ALA A 140 -5.96 -28.96 -12.08
C ALA A 140 -6.54 -28.19 -10.89
N PHE A 141 -7.66 -28.65 -10.32
CA PHE A 141 -8.30 -28.00 -9.16
C PHE A 141 -7.44 -28.10 -7.90
N LEU A 142 -6.91 -29.28 -7.59
CA LEU A 142 -6.03 -29.51 -6.44
C LEU A 142 -4.71 -28.74 -6.61
N GLY A 143 -4.13 -28.74 -7.80
CA GLY A 143 -2.94 -27.98 -8.14
C GLY A 143 -3.16 -26.47 -7.99
N ALA A 144 -4.23 -25.94 -8.57
CA ALA A 144 -4.56 -24.53 -8.47
C ALA A 144 -4.82 -24.08 -7.02
N THR A 145 -5.56 -24.89 -6.25
CA THR A 145 -5.86 -24.58 -4.84
C THR A 145 -4.59 -24.64 -3.99
N GLY A 146 -3.78 -25.69 -4.13
CA GLY A 146 -2.50 -25.82 -3.42
C GLY A 146 -1.53 -24.69 -3.76
N GLY A 147 -1.41 -24.36 -5.05
CA GLY A 147 -0.59 -23.24 -5.52
C GLY A 147 -1.08 -21.89 -5.04
N ALA A 148 -2.39 -21.66 -4.99
CA ALA A 148 -2.98 -20.45 -4.47
C ALA A 148 -2.61 -20.24 -2.99
N LEU A 149 -2.69 -21.30 -2.18
CA LEU A 149 -2.35 -21.26 -0.76
C LEU A 149 -0.86 -20.99 -0.53
N ILE A 150 0.03 -21.70 -1.24
CA ILE A 150 1.48 -21.50 -1.15
C ILE A 150 1.84 -20.07 -1.62
N GLY A 151 1.30 -19.66 -2.77
CA GLY A 151 1.49 -18.32 -3.32
C GLY A 151 0.96 -17.22 -2.41
N ALA A 152 -0.18 -17.43 -1.76
CA ALA A 152 -0.72 -16.51 -0.75
C ALA A 152 0.19 -16.42 0.48
N GLY A 153 0.71 -17.55 0.95
CA GLY A 153 1.66 -17.63 2.05
C GLY A 153 2.92 -16.82 1.76
N ILE A 154 3.57 -17.06 0.62
CA ILE A 154 4.77 -16.31 0.19
C ILE A 154 4.43 -14.84 -0.01
N GLY A 155 3.31 -14.54 -0.68
CA GLY A 155 2.85 -13.17 -0.92
C GLY A 155 2.50 -12.39 0.35
N SER A 156 2.14 -13.08 1.45
CA SER A 156 1.91 -12.45 2.75
C SER A 156 3.18 -11.94 3.42
N LEU A 157 4.32 -12.58 3.13
CA LEU A 157 5.64 -12.17 3.61
C LEU A 157 6.22 -11.03 2.77
N ALA A 158 5.89 -11.01 1.47
CA ALA A 158 6.28 -9.93 0.57
C ALA A 158 5.49 -8.65 0.89
N ARG A 159 6.22 -7.60 1.31
CA ARG A 159 5.64 -6.30 1.64
C ARG A 159 6.11 -5.25 0.66
N ASN A 160 5.17 -4.65 -0.06
CA ASN A 160 5.46 -3.65 -1.08
C ASN A 160 4.99 -2.26 -0.63
N TRP A 161 5.81 -1.26 -0.90
CA TRP A 161 5.47 0.14 -0.66
C TRP A 161 4.68 0.68 -1.85
N HIS A 162 3.47 1.19 -1.57
CA HIS A 162 2.63 1.82 -2.58
C HIS A 162 2.53 3.31 -2.26
N GLN A 163 2.89 4.15 -3.23
CA GLN A 163 2.73 5.60 -3.10
C GLN A 163 1.25 5.94 -3.15
N ILE A 164 0.78 6.68 -2.15
CA ILE A 164 -0.60 7.17 -2.09
C ILE A 164 -0.68 8.69 -2.25
N TYR A 165 0.44 9.39 -2.13
CA TYR A 165 0.56 10.84 -2.37
C TYR A 165 2.01 11.20 -2.76
N PRO A 166 2.24 12.14 -3.70
CA PRO A 166 1.28 12.61 -4.71
C PRO A 166 0.92 11.45 -5.66
N GLN A 167 -0.31 11.44 -6.18
CA GLN A 167 -0.75 10.52 -7.25
C GLN A 167 -0.51 11.13 -8.62
#